data_AF-F8A3T8-F1
#
_entry.id   AF-F8A3T8-F1
#
_cell.length_a   1.000
_cell.length_b   1.000
_cell.length_c   1.000
_cell.angle_alpha   90.00
_cell.angle_beta   90.00
_cell.angle_gamma   90.00
#
_symmetry.space_group_name_H-M   'P 1'
#
loop_
_entity.id
_entity.type
_entity.pdbx_description
1 polymer ?
#
loop_
_entity_poly.entity_id
_entity_poly.type
_entity_poly.pdbx_seq_one_letter_code
_entity_poly.pdbx_strand_id
1 'polypeptide(L)'
;MLAGWVEIAADGVERARAACAELRWHEAYRRRWREVRAEAGVRAAQASAGLEGARLPLELARGYATGTAAAPGPAAPTSAEPPAGPEAVLAGAVRGAAFAERLMPDLGGREGAALPPLPQLLARAHTLVGAGWLAPDALGRLRTTEPARDVTGLGPAPLGREVAARVDLLARTVATSGAPALVVAALVHAEILAVRPFVAGNGLVARLAFRVMVTAGGLDPTGSVLPEVAWAAAPQQYVAAAAGYATGRPEGVARWLTACSDAVVAGAAEARRVADGVLTATLPT
;
A
#
# COMPACT_ATOMS: atom_id res chain seq x y z
N MET A 1 -22.23 -8.65 -3.78
CA MET A 1 -21.62 -7.63 -2.89
C MET A 1 -20.88 -6.56 -3.69
N LEU A 2 -19.86 -6.92 -4.48
CA LEU A 2 -19.09 -5.93 -5.25
C LEU A 2 -19.90 -5.16 -6.32
N ALA A 3 -20.95 -5.75 -6.90
CA ALA A 3 -21.76 -5.08 -7.92
C ALA A 3 -22.32 -3.72 -7.48
N GLY A 4 -22.86 -3.61 -6.25
CA GLY A 4 -23.36 -2.33 -5.73
C GLY A 4 -22.24 -1.32 -5.43
N TRP A 5 -21.01 -1.79 -5.20
CA TRP A 5 -19.86 -0.90 -5.00
C TRP A 5 -19.37 -0.31 -6.33
N VAL A 6 -19.51 -1.06 -7.42
CA VAL A 6 -19.15 -0.57 -8.76
C VAL A 6 -20.01 0.63 -9.14
N GLU A 7 -21.31 0.58 -8.85
CA GLU A 7 -22.22 1.69 -9.10
C GLU A 7 -21.86 2.91 -8.24
N ILE A 8 -21.65 2.71 -6.94
CA ILE A 8 -21.25 3.79 -6.00
C ILE A 8 -19.91 4.42 -6.41
N ALA A 9 -18.95 3.62 -6.86
CA ALA A 9 -17.61 4.09 -7.19
C ALA A 9 -17.46 4.55 -8.65
N ALA A 10 -18.51 4.50 -9.48
CA ALA A 10 -18.39 4.68 -10.93
C ALA A 10 -17.69 6.00 -11.33
N ASP A 11 -18.13 7.13 -10.75
CA ASP A 11 -17.50 8.44 -10.98
C ASP A 11 -16.04 8.46 -10.52
N GLY A 12 -15.76 7.97 -9.31
CA GLY A 12 -14.42 7.91 -8.76
C GLY A 12 -13.47 7.03 -9.58
N VAL A 13 -13.97 5.91 -10.12
CA VAL A 13 -13.25 5.02 -11.02
C VAL A 13 -12.92 5.74 -12.33
N GLU A 14 -13.86 6.49 -12.90
CA GLU A 14 -13.61 7.26 -14.14
C GLU A 14 -12.56 8.35 -13.91
N ARG A 15 -12.69 9.15 -12.85
CA ARG A 15 -11.71 10.19 -12.51
C ARG A 15 -10.31 9.61 -12.29
N ALA A 16 -10.21 8.51 -11.54
CA ALA A 16 -8.95 7.82 -11.33
C ALA A 16 -8.34 7.29 -12.64
N ARG A 17 -9.17 6.71 -13.52
CA ARG A 17 -8.72 6.23 -14.84
C ARG A 17 -8.21 7.37 -15.70
N ALA A 18 -8.93 8.48 -15.77
CA ALA A 18 -8.54 9.67 -16.52
C ALA A 18 -7.18 10.20 -16.05
N ALA A 19 -7.01 10.37 -14.73
CA ALA A 19 -5.76 10.86 -14.15
C ALA A 19 -4.56 9.92 -14.44
N CYS A 20 -4.75 8.60 -14.33
CA CYS A 20 -3.70 7.62 -14.65
C CYS A 20 -3.39 7.57 -16.15
N ALA A 21 -4.41 7.74 -17.00
CA ALA A 21 -4.24 7.79 -18.45
C ALA A 21 -3.42 9.01 -18.86
N GLU A 22 -3.71 10.20 -18.33
CA GLU A 22 -2.91 11.41 -18.54
C GLU A 22 -1.45 11.22 -18.12
N LEU A 23 -1.23 10.63 -16.94
CA LEU A 23 0.10 10.33 -16.43
C LEU A 23 0.91 9.45 -17.39
N ARG A 24 0.29 8.39 -17.94
CA ARG A 24 0.94 7.48 -18.90
C ARG A 24 1.49 8.20 -20.14
N TRP A 25 0.87 9.29 -20.58
CA TRP A 25 1.29 10.05 -21.75
C TRP A 25 2.38 11.09 -21.46
N HIS A 26 2.80 11.24 -20.19
CA HIS A 26 3.88 12.15 -19.82
C HIS A 26 5.22 11.73 -20.43
N GLU A 27 6.01 12.71 -20.89
CA GLU A 27 7.24 12.49 -21.66
C GLU A 27 8.26 11.60 -20.94
N ALA A 28 8.41 11.76 -19.62
CA ALA A 28 9.34 10.96 -18.83
C ALA A 28 9.10 9.44 -18.99
N TYR A 29 7.85 9.00 -19.19
CA TYR A 29 7.53 7.58 -19.33
C TYR A 29 7.95 6.97 -20.67
N ARG A 30 8.38 7.78 -21.66
CA ARG A 30 8.89 7.25 -22.94
C ARG A 30 10.24 6.56 -22.82
N ARG A 31 11.11 7.05 -21.91
CA ARG A 31 12.50 6.57 -21.80
C ARG A 31 12.97 6.36 -20.36
N ARG A 32 12.43 7.11 -19.40
CA ARG A 32 12.89 7.16 -18.01
C ARG A 32 11.84 6.61 -17.04
N TRP A 33 10.88 5.83 -17.52
CA TRP A 33 9.78 5.32 -16.69
C TRP A 33 10.27 4.50 -15.50
N ARG A 34 11.37 3.76 -15.64
CA ARG A 34 11.97 2.98 -14.53
C ARG A 34 12.49 3.88 -13.42
N GLU A 35 13.11 5.00 -13.77
CA GLU A 35 13.59 5.98 -12.80
C GLU A 35 12.43 6.65 -12.06
N VAL A 36 11.37 7.01 -12.78
CA VAL A 36 10.15 7.56 -12.19
C VAL A 36 9.47 6.54 -11.26
N ARG A 37 9.37 5.27 -11.67
CA ARG A 37 8.79 4.20 -10.86
C ARG A 37 9.60 3.94 -9.59
N ALA A 38 10.93 3.87 -9.71
CA ALA A 38 11.82 3.65 -8.57
C ALA A 38 11.71 4.79 -7.55
N GLU A 39 11.78 6.05 -7.98
CA GLU A 39 11.63 7.21 -7.10
C GLU A 39 10.22 7.27 -6.47
N ALA A 40 9.17 6.95 -7.23
CA ALA A 40 7.83 6.83 -6.67
C ALA A 40 7.76 5.71 -5.61
N GLY A 41 8.42 4.57 -5.82
CA GLY A 41 8.54 3.51 -4.82
C GLY A 41 9.17 4.01 -3.50
N VAL A 42 10.23 4.81 -3.58
CA VAL A 42 10.90 5.39 -2.41
C VAL A 42 9.99 6.38 -1.67
N ARG A 43 9.30 7.26 -2.39
CA ARG A 43 8.34 8.21 -1.79
C ARG A 43 7.15 7.50 -1.14
N ALA A 44 6.63 6.46 -1.80
CA ALA A 44 5.57 5.64 -1.26
C ALA A 44 6.01 4.96 0.05
N ALA A 45 7.23 4.41 0.09
CA ALA A 45 7.79 3.83 1.30
C ALA A 45 7.90 4.86 2.44
N GLN A 46 8.40 6.06 2.16
CA GLN A 46 8.55 7.12 3.15
C GLN A 46 7.20 7.61 3.70
N ALA A 47 6.23 7.90 2.81
CA ALA A 47 4.90 8.33 3.21
C ALA A 47 4.17 7.23 4.00
N SER A 48 4.32 5.98 3.56
CA SER A 48 3.75 4.81 4.23
C SER A 48 4.36 4.59 5.62
N ALA A 49 5.68 4.76 5.78
CA ALA A 49 6.34 4.70 7.09
C ALA A 49 5.89 5.86 8.00
N GLY A 50 5.72 7.07 7.45
CA GLY A 50 5.21 8.23 8.18
C GLY A 50 3.82 8.02 8.77
N LEU A 51 2.95 7.29 8.07
CA LEU A 51 1.62 6.89 8.55
C LEU A 51 1.68 5.90 9.73
N GLU A 52 2.77 5.15 9.89
CA GLU A 52 3.06 4.31 11.05
C GLU A 52 3.83 5.06 12.15
N GLY A 53 3.96 6.38 12.03
CA GLY A 53 4.68 7.24 13.00
C GLY A 53 6.18 7.42 12.70
N ALA A 54 6.74 6.70 11.74
CA ALA A 54 8.14 6.82 11.32
C ALA A 54 8.35 7.99 10.35
N ARG A 55 8.19 9.22 10.85
CA ARG A 55 8.37 10.47 10.08
C ARG A 55 9.85 10.81 9.94
N LEU A 56 10.48 10.20 8.94
CA LEU A 56 11.90 10.38 8.62
C LEU A 56 12.10 11.08 7.26
N PRO A 57 13.26 11.72 7.01
CA PRO A 57 13.54 12.41 5.75
C PRO A 57 13.54 11.47 4.53
N LEU A 58 13.11 11.97 3.36
CA LEU A 58 13.12 11.23 2.09
C LEU A 58 14.53 10.75 1.71
N GLU A 59 15.57 11.53 2.00
CA GLU A 59 16.95 11.16 1.70
C GLU A 59 17.41 9.89 2.41
N LEU A 60 16.90 9.63 3.63
CA LEU A 60 17.20 8.38 4.32
C LEU A 60 16.55 7.20 3.62
N ALA A 61 15.32 7.36 3.11
CA ALA A 61 14.63 6.33 2.34
C ALA A 61 15.38 6.03 1.02
N ARG A 62 15.87 7.07 0.33
CA ARG A 62 16.75 6.93 -0.85
C ARG A 62 18.06 6.22 -0.49
N GLY A 63 18.64 6.55 0.66
CA GLY A 63 19.83 5.90 1.18
C GLY A 63 19.65 4.39 1.38
N TYR A 64 18.53 3.97 1.97
CA TYR A 64 18.20 2.55 2.12
C TYR A 64 17.91 1.88 0.77
N ALA A 65 17.23 2.56 -0.15
CA ALA A 65 16.91 2.02 -1.47
C ALA A 65 18.14 1.81 -2.35
N THR A 66 19.14 2.68 -2.23
CA THR A 66 20.40 2.63 -3.00
C THR A 66 21.52 1.87 -2.28
N GLY A 67 21.34 1.53 -1.01
CA GLY A 67 22.36 0.88 -0.18
C GLY A 67 23.47 1.83 0.31
N THR A 68 23.33 3.14 0.12
CA THR A 68 24.28 4.14 0.64
C THR A 68 24.10 4.42 2.13
N ALA A 69 22.94 4.05 2.70
CA ALA A 69 22.70 4.02 4.13
C ALA A 69 22.49 2.58 4.62
N ALA A 70 23.11 2.23 5.75
CA ALA A 70 22.91 0.94 6.38
C ALA A 70 21.54 0.90 7.07
N ALA A 71 20.68 -0.02 6.63
CA ALA A 71 19.44 -0.30 7.35
C ALA A 71 19.75 -0.83 8.75
N PRO A 72 19.00 -0.44 9.79
CA PRO A 72 19.19 -0.98 11.12
C PRO A 72 19.00 -2.50 11.11
N GLY A 73 19.94 -3.20 11.76
CA GLY A 73 19.83 -4.64 12.00
C GLY A 73 18.68 -4.98 12.96
N PRO A 74 18.32 -6.26 13.09
CA PRO A 74 17.34 -6.67 14.09
C PRO A 74 17.81 -6.21 15.48
N ALA A 75 16.91 -5.59 16.24
CA ALA A 75 17.18 -5.27 17.63
C ALA A 75 17.53 -6.55 18.41
N ALA A 76 18.49 -6.46 19.33
CA ALA A 76 18.80 -7.59 20.20
C ALA A 76 17.53 -7.99 20.98
N PRO A 77 17.23 -9.30 21.11
CA PRO A 77 16.07 -9.75 21.87
C PRO A 77 16.23 -9.29 23.32
N THR A 78 15.34 -8.41 23.77
CA THR A 78 15.25 -7.96 25.16
C THR A 78 13.94 -8.45 25.75
N SER A 79 13.89 -8.65 27.08
CA SER A 79 12.75 -9.24 27.80
C SER A 79 11.45 -8.41 27.74
N ALA A 80 11.52 -7.18 27.22
CA ALA A 80 10.38 -6.40 26.77
C ALA A 80 10.76 -5.81 25.40
N GLU A 81 10.18 -6.30 24.32
CA GLU A 81 10.46 -5.76 22.98
C GLU A 81 10.06 -4.27 22.96
N PRO A 82 11.01 -3.33 22.82
CA PRO A 82 10.66 -1.92 22.64
C PRO A 82 9.87 -1.76 21.34
N PRO A 83 9.02 -0.72 21.22
CA PRO A 83 8.35 -0.42 19.97
C PRO A 83 9.41 -0.27 18.85
N ALA A 84 9.03 -0.67 17.64
CA ALA A 84 9.88 -0.59 16.47
C ALA A 84 10.49 0.81 16.32
N GLY A 85 11.82 0.88 16.22
CA GLY A 85 12.49 2.14 15.91
C GLY A 85 12.03 2.67 14.55
N PRO A 86 11.81 4.00 14.39
CA PRO A 86 11.30 4.57 13.16
C PRO A 86 12.16 4.24 11.92
N GLU A 87 13.47 4.11 12.10
CA GLU A 87 14.41 3.71 11.03
C GLU A 87 14.15 2.28 10.52
N ALA A 88 13.81 1.35 11.42
CA ALA A 88 13.53 -0.04 11.06
C ALA A 88 12.20 -0.17 10.31
N VAL A 89 11.20 0.62 10.71
CA VAL A 89 9.92 0.74 10.00
C VAL A 89 10.14 1.29 8.59
N LEU A 90 10.92 2.37 8.45
CA LEU A 90 11.25 2.93 7.13
C LEU A 90 12.02 1.94 6.25
N ALA A 91 13.05 1.27 6.79
CA ALA A 91 13.79 0.25 6.05
C ALA A 91 12.88 -0.92 5.60
N GLY A 92 11.93 -1.32 6.45
CA GLY A 92 10.89 -2.27 6.10
C GLY A 92 9.99 -1.81 4.97
N ALA A 93 9.51 -0.56 5.03
CA ALA A 93 8.71 0.03 3.97
C ALA A 93 9.45 0.08 2.62
N VAL A 94 10.75 0.41 2.63
CA VAL A 94 11.60 0.43 1.42
C VAL A 94 11.74 -0.98 0.83
N ARG A 95 11.99 -2.02 1.65
CA ARG A 95 12.00 -3.41 1.18
C ARG A 95 10.65 -3.84 0.60
N GLY A 96 9.56 -3.41 1.22
CA GLY A 96 8.20 -3.61 0.73
C GLY A 96 7.96 -2.97 -0.64
N ALA A 97 8.36 -1.71 -0.82
CA ALA A 97 8.24 -1.00 -2.10
C ALA A 97 9.03 -1.71 -3.21
N ALA A 98 10.28 -2.12 -2.94
CA ALA A 98 11.08 -2.88 -3.90
C ALA A 98 10.45 -4.24 -4.25
N PHE A 99 9.75 -4.87 -3.30
CA PHE A 99 8.99 -6.09 -3.57
C PHE A 99 7.76 -5.85 -4.42
N ALA A 100 7.00 -4.79 -4.14
CA ALA A 100 5.86 -4.40 -4.97
C ALA A 100 6.30 -4.14 -6.41
N GLU A 101 7.39 -3.40 -6.61
CA GLU A 101 7.93 -3.09 -7.94
C GLU A 101 8.28 -4.36 -8.74
N ARG A 102 8.86 -5.39 -8.12
CA ARG A 102 9.15 -6.67 -8.78
C ARG A 102 7.91 -7.44 -9.23
N LEU A 103 6.75 -7.15 -8.65
CA LEU A 103 5.47 -7.76 -9.05
C LEU A 103 4.74 -6.95 -10.12
N MET A 104 5.18 -5.71 -10.37
CA MET A 104 4.54 -4.83 -11.34
C MET A 104 5.02 -5.15 -12.76
N PRO A 105 4.11 -5.17 -13.75
CA PRO A 105 4.48 -5.38 -15.14
C PRO A 105 5.30 -4.21 -15.67
N ASP A 106 6.18 -4.50 -16.62
CA ASP A 106 6.91 -3.47 -17.36
C ASP A 106 5.94 -2.59 -18.15
N LEU A 107 6.21 -1.28 -18.18
CA LEU A 107 5.37 -0.34 -18.94
C LEU A 107 5.43 -0.67 -20.44
N GLY A 108 4.27 -0.99 -21.03
CA GLY A 108 4.19 -1.43 -22.43
C GLY A 108 4.48 -2.92 -22.65
N GLY A 109 4.71 -3.68 -21.57
CA GLY A 109 4.78 -5.13 -21.61
C GLY A 109 3.47 -5.74 -22.11
N ARG A 110 3.56 -6.86 -22.85
CA ARG A 110 2.41 -7.61 -23.36
C ARG A 110 1.89 -8.65 -22.36
N GLU A 111 2.68 -8.95 -21.34
CA GLU A 111 2.35 -9.91 -20.29
C GLU A 111 1.61 -9.21 -19.14
N GLY A 112 0.53 -9.82 -18.67
CA GLY A 112 -0.17 -9.38 -17.46
C GLY A 112 0.64 -9.70 -16.21
N ALA A 113 0.35 -9.00 -15.11
CA ALA A 113 0.97 -9.28 -13.82
C ALA A 113 0.55 -10.67 -13.31
N ALA A 114 1.51 -11.57 -13.14
CA ALA A 114 1.28 -12.86 -12.49
C ALA A 114 1.41 -12.71 -10.97
N LEU A 115 0.36 -12.21 -10.32
CA LEU A 115 0.37 -12.07 -8.87
C LEU A 115 0.24 -13.45 -8.18
N PRO A 116 0.97 -13.69 -7.08
CA PRO A 116 0.72 -14.86 -6.26
C PRO A 116 -0.68 -14.78 -5.62
N PRO A 117 -1.25 -15.92 -5.17
CA PRO A 117 -2.49 -15.94 -4.40
C PRO A 117 -2.44 -14.92 -3.26
N LEU A 118 -3.55 -14.21 -3.02
CA LEU A 118 -3.58 -13.09 -2.08
C LEU A 118 -2.98 -13.42 -0.69
N PRO A 119 -3.29 -14.55 -0.03
CA PRO A 119 -2.66 -14.86 1.27
C PRO A 119 -1.14 -14.96 1.20
N GLN A 120 -0.59 -15.48 0.09
CA GLN A 120 0.86 -15.55 -0.12
C GLN A 120 1.46 -14.17 -0.39
N LEU A 121 0.76 -13.30 -1.13
CA LEU A 121 1.15 -11.91 -1.33
C LEU A 121 1.27 -11.18 0.03
N LEU A 122 0.23 -11.30 0.86
CA LEU A 122 0.18 -10.64 2.17
C LEU A 122 1.26 -11.17 3.11
N ALA A 123 1.46 -12.49 3.17
CA ALA A 123 2.50 -13.10 4.00
C ALA A 123 3.90 -12.63 3.59
N ARG A 124 4.22 -12.64 2.28
CA ARG A 124 5.51 -12.18 1.76
C ARG A 124 5.73 -10.69 2.00
N ALA A 125 4.71 -9.87 1.76
CA ALA A 125 4.75 -8.45 2.05
C ALA A 125 5.03 -8.20 3.54
N HIS A 126 4.30 -8.87 4.43
CA HIS A 126 4.48 -8.75 5.87
C HIS A 126 5.89 -9.16 6.32
N THR A 127 6.41 -10.28 5.81
CA THR A 127 7.79 -10.71 6.11
C THR A 127 8.81 -9.61 5.78
N LEU A 128 8.67 -8.95 4.64
CA LEU A 128 9.62 -7.93 4.20
C LEU A 128 9.48 -6.61 4.96
N VAL A 129 8.25 -6.15 5.19
CA VAL A 129 8.02 -4.89 5.91
C VAL A 129 8.31 -5.04 7.39
N GLY A 130 8.06 -6.20 7.98
CA GLY A 130 8.28 -6.48 9.41
C GLY A 130 9.72 -6.88 9.78
N ALA A 131 10.54 -7.28 8.78
CA ALA A 131 11.92 -7.68 9.04
C ALA A 131 12.69 -6.59 9.80
N GLY A 132 13.47 -6.99 10.81
CA GLY A 132 14.29 -6.08 11.61
C GLY A 132 13.57 -5.41 12.80
N TRP A 133 12.25 -5.52 12.91
CA TRP A 133 11.50 -4.96 14.05
C TRP A 133 10.31 -5.80 14.54
N LEU A 134 10.06 -6.95 13.92
CA LEU A 134 9.16 -7.98 14.44
C LEU A 134 9.93 -9.26 14.75
N ALA A 135 9.42 -10.02 15.72
CA ALA A 135 9.92 -11.34 16.05
C ALA A 135 9.93 -12.25 14.80
N PRO A 136 11.03 -12.99 14.53
CA PRO A 136 11.15 -13.81 13.32
C PRO A 136 10.03 -14.84 13.13
N ASP A 137 9.49 -15.38 14.22
CA ASP A 137 8.41 -16.35 14.24
C ASP A 137 7.02 -15.74 13.99
N ALA A 138 6.87 -14.42 14.13
CA ALA A 138 5.66 -13.67 13.77
C ALA A 138 5.64 -13.24 12.28
N LEU A 139 6.79 -13.26 11.60
CA LEU A 139 6.89 -12.79 10.21
C LEU A 139 6.07 -13.64 9.23
N GLY A 140 5.08 -12.99 8.62
CA GLY A 140 4.26 -13.56 7.56
C GLY A 140 3.16 -14.49 8.09
N ARG A 141 2.95 -14.51 9.40
CA ARG A 141 1.96 -15.36 10.06
C ARG A 141 0.77 -14.54 10.51
N LEU A 142 -0.42 -15.04 10.18
CA LEU A 142 -1.66 -14.47 10.71
C LEU A 142 -1.65 -14.59 12.23
N ARG A 143 -2.05 -13.52 12.93
CA ARG A 143 -2.23 -13.56 14.38
C ARG A 143 -3.39 -14.49 14.73
N THR A 144 -3.33 -15.07 15.92
CA THR A 144 -4.36 -15.99 16.40
C THR A 144 -5.03 -15.40 17.64
N THR A 145 -4.34 -15.42 18.77
CA THR A 145 -4.83 -14.88 20.04
C THR A 145 -4.27 -13.51 20.37
N GLU A 146 -3.20 -13.11 19.68
CA GLU A 146 -2.54 -11.83 19.89
C GLU A 146 -3.43 -10.67 19.42
N PRO A 147 -3.48 -9.55 20.17
CA PRO A 147 -4.05 -8.32 19.66
C PRO A 147 -3.17 -7.73 18.56
N ALA A 148 -3.79 -7.08 17.58
CA ALA A 148 -3.06 -6.19 16.67
C ALA A 148 -2.53 -4.97 17.46
N ARG A 149 -1.28 -4.60 17.24
CA ARG A 149 -0.56 -3.54 17.97
C ARG A 149 -0.50 -2.21 17.18
N ASP A 150 -1.07 -2.17 15.99
CA ASP A 150 -1.00 -1.05 15.06
C ASP A 150 -2.39 -0.65 14.52
N VAL A 151 -2.42 0.40 13.68
CA VAL A 151 -3.63 0.90 13.01
C VAL A 151 -4.78 1.14 14.00
N THR A 152 -4.56 2.06 14.94
CA THR A 152 -5.53 2.43 15.98
C THR A 152 -6.66 3.30 15.44
N GLY A 153 -7.79 3.35 16.15
CA GLY A 153 -8.92 4.23 15.80
C GLY A 153 -9.94 3.62 14.82
N LEU A 154 -9.78 2.35 14.45
CA LEU A 154 -10.68 1.63 13.52
C LEU A 154 -11.75 0.76 14.22
N GLY A 155 -11.82 0.79 15.55
CA GLY A 155 -12.67 -0.11 16.33
C GLY A 155 -12.06 -1.50 16.57
N PRO A 156 -12.84 -2.46 17.10
CA PRO A 156 -12.34 -3.79 17.44
C PRO A 156 -11.88 -4.57 16.21
N ALA A 157 -10.80 -5.35 16.36
CA ALA A 157 -10.35 -6.30 15.33
C ALA A 157 -10.92 -7.70 15.63
N PRO A 158 -11.22 -8.52 14.62
CA PRO A 158 -11.58 -9.93 14.85
C PRO A 158 -10.44 -10.68 15.54
N LEU A 159 -10.71 -11.76 16.27
CA LEU A 159 -9.70 -12.58 16.94
C LEU A 159 -9.83 -14.06 16.53
N GLY A 160 -8.78 -14.84 16.77
CA GLY A 160 -8.78 -16.29 16.57
C GLY A 160 -9.05 -16.70 15.13
N ARG A 161 -9.86 -17.75 14.97
CA ARG A 161 -10.20 -18.34 13.66
C ARG A 161 -10.88 -17.36 12.69
N GLU A 162 -11.47 -16.28 13.19
CA GLU A 162 -12.14 -15.28 12.35
C GLU A 162 -11.15 -14.53 11.46
N VAL A 163 -9.92 -14.29 11.93
CA VAL A 163 -8.86 -13.64 11.13
C VAL A 163 -8.58 -14.45 9.86
N ALA A 164 -8.32 -15.75 10.01
CA ALA A 164 -8.05 -16.64 8.88
C ALA A 164 -9.27 -16.74 7.95
N ALA A 165 -10.47 -16.90 8.51
CA ALA A 165 -11.70 -17.00 7.72
C ALA A 165 -11.96 -15.73 6.86
N ARG A 166 -11.69 -14.53 7.40
CA ARG A 166 -11.81 -13.26 6.68
C ARG A 166 -10.78 -13.14 5.55
N VAL A 167 -9.52 -13.50 5.81
CA VAL A 167 -8.46 -13.49 4.79
C VAL A 167 -8.78 -14.48 3.65
N ASP A 168 -9.28 -15.67 3.99
CA ASP A 168 -9.67 -16.68 3.00
C ASP A 168 -10.88 -16.23 2.16
N LEU A 169 -11.87 -15.59 2.79
CA LEU A 169 -13.02 -15.04 2.09
C LEU A 169 -12.61 -13.91 1.14
N LEU A 170 -11.73 -13.02 1.58
CA LEU A 170 -11.17 -11.95 0.77
C LEU A 170 -10.42 -12.53 -0.43
N ALA A 171 -9.57 -13.53 -0.22
CA ALA A 171 -8.82 -14.19 -1.28
C ALA A 171 -9.73 -14.80 -2.36
N ARG A 172 -10.79 -15.51 -1.96
CA ARG A 172 -11.78 -16.06 -2.91
C ARG A 172 -12.50 -14.95 -3.67
N THR A 173 -12.90 -13.90 -2.96
CA THR A 173 -13.63 -12.75 -3.54
C THR A 173 -12.79 -12.04 -4.60
N VAL A 174 -11.51 -11.80 -4.32
CA VAL A 174 -10.57 -11.19 -5.28
C VAL A 174 -10.33 -12.10 -6.48
N ALA A 175 -10.11 -13.40 -6.27
CA ALA A 175 -9.82 -14.35 -7.33
C ALA A 175 -10.97 -14.50 -8.36
N THR A 176 -12.21 -14.28 -7.95
CA THR A 176 -13.40 -14.41 -8.82
C THR A 176 -14.00 -13.06 -9.22
N SER A 177 -13.37 -11.93 -8.87
CA SER A 177 -13.93 -10.61 -9.14
C SER A 177 -13.70 -10.15 -10.58
N GLY A 178 -14.75 -9.63 -11.21
CA GLY A 178 -14.65 -8.84 -12.45
C GLY A 178 -14.79 -7.33 -12.23
N ALA A 179 -14.75 -6.86 -10.99
CA ALA A 179 -14.91 -5.44 -10.66
C ALA A 179 -13.68 -4.59 -11.12
N PRO A 180 -13.83 -3.28 -11.31
CA PRO A 180 -12.72 -2.39 -11.64
C PRO A 180 -11.56 -2.50 -10.63
N ALA A 181 -10.32 -2.40 -11.12
CA ALA A 181 -9.12 -2.56 -10.30
C ALA A 181 -9.10 -1.67 -9.04
N LEU A 182 -9.61 -0.43 -9.14
CA LEU A 182 -9.74 0.47 -8.00
C LEU A 182 -10.63 -0.11 -6.90
N VAL A 183 -11.77 -0.69 -7.27
CA VAL A 183 -12.74 -1.27 -6.32
C VAL A 183 -12.12 -2.48 -5.63
N VAL A 184 -11.43 -3.34 -6.39
CA VAL A 184 -10.72 -4.52 -5.83
C VAL A 184 -9.58 -4.08 -4.90
N ALA A 185 -8.76 -3.12 -5.30
CA ALA A 185 -7.69 -2.58 -4.47
C ALA A 185 -8.22 -1.92 -3.18
N ALA A 186 -9.29 -1.13 -3.29
CA ALA A 186 -9.94 -0.49 -2.15
C ALA A 186 -10.55 -1.52 -1.18
N LEU A 187 -11.16 -2.60 -1.68
CA LEU A 187 -11.65 -3.72 -0.86
C LEU A 187 -10.49 -4.38 -0.09
N VAL A 188 -9.42 -4.76 -0.80
CA VAL A 188 -8.27 -5.44 -0.19
C VAL A 188 -7.63 -4.55 0.88
N HIS A 189 -7.44 -3.27 0.58
CA HIS A 189 -6.88 -2.30 1.51
C HIS A 189 -7.73 -2.19 2.77
N ALA A 190 -9.04 -1.97 2.63
CA ALA A 190 -9.93 -1.82 3.77
C ALA A 190 -10.01 -3.09 4.63
N GLU A 191 -10.10 -4.26 4.00
CA GLU A 191 -10.17 -5.53 4.72
C GLU A 191 -8.88 -5.81 5.50
N ILE A 192 -7.70 -5.52 4.95
CA ILE A 192 -6.44 -5.65 5.70
C ILE A 192 -6.45 -4.70 6.90
N LEU A 193 -6.91 -3.44 6.72
CA LEU A 193 -6.98 -2.47 7.81
C LEU A 193 -8.02 -2.83 8.88
N ALA A 194 -9.16 -3.41 8.50
CA ALA A 194 -10.24 -3.77 9.42
C ALA A 194 -9.92 -5.07 10.18
N VAL A 195 -9.41 -6.08 9.46
CA VAL A 195 -9.05 -7.38 10.03
C VAL A 195 -7.75 -7.28 10.82
N ARG A 196 -6.79 -6.45 10.39
CA ARG A 196 -5.43 -6.36 10.94
C ARG A 196 -4.82 -7.76 11.08
N PRO A 197 -4.62 -8.50 9.97
CA PRO A 197 -4.28 -9.93 10.02
C PRO A 197 -2.98 -10.29 10.74
N PHE A 198 -2.07 -9.34 10.93
CA PHE A 198 -0.77 -9.56 11.56
C PHE A 198 -0.67 -8.83 12.90
N VAL A 199 0.33 -9.20 13.73
CA VAL A 199 0.55 -8.57 15.04
C VAL A 199 0.86 -7.07 14.93
N ALA A 200 1.53 -6.63 13.86
CA ALA A 200 1.74 -5.23 13.47
C ALA A 200 2.16 -5.15 11.99
N GLY A 201 2.34 -3.94 11.44
CA GLY A 201 2.71 -3.72 10.04
C GLY A 201 1.55 -3.84 9.05
N ASN A 202 0.31 -3.94 9.53
CA ASN A 202 -0.91 -4.09 8.74
C ASN A 202 -1.11 -2.90 7.81
N GLY A 203 -0.87 -1.66 8.28
CA GLY A 203 -1.00 -0.47 7.45
C GLY A 203 -0.02 -0.45 6.26
N LEU A 204 1.24 -0.84 6.50
CA LEU A 204 2.25 -0.98 5.44
C LEU A 204 1.84 -2.02 4.40
N VAL A 205 1.41 -3.21 4.86
CA VAL A 205 0.95 -4.29 3.98
C VAL A 205 -0.27 -3.85 3.16
N ALA A 206 -1.22 -3.14 3.78
CA ALA A 206 -2.44 -2.72 3.10
C ALA A 206 -2.17 -1.71 1.98
N ARG A 207 -1.30 -0.72 2.23
CA ARG A 207 -0.91 0.27 1.21
C ARG A 207 -0.07 -0.36 0.09
N LEU A 208 0.84 -1.26 0.43
CA LEU A 208 1.61 -2.05 -0.55
C LEU A 208 0.67 -2.89 -1.44
N ALA A 209 -0.27 -3.61 -0.84
CA ALA A 209 -1.25 -4.41 -1.58
C ALA A 209 -2.12 -3.54 -2.49
N PHE A 210 -2.58 -2.37 -2.03
CA PHE A 210 -3.31 -1.42 -2.85
C PHE A 210 -2.52 -1.05 -4.10
N ARG A 211 -1.25 -0.66 -3.93
CA ARG A 211 -0.35 -0.28 -5.02
C ARG A 211 -0.17 -1.40 -6.04
N VAL A 212 0.12 -2.61 -5.59
CA VAL A 212 0.27 -3.79 -6.46
C VAL A 212 -1.02 -4.04 -7.24
N MET A 213 -2.18 -3.96 -6.59
CA MET A 213 -3.48 -4.26 -7.21
C MET A 213 -3.89 -3.22 -8.27
N VAL A 214 -3.68 -1.92 -8.01
CA VAL A 214 -4.02 -0.89 -9.02
C VAL A 214 -3.11 -0.97 -10.25
N THR A 215 -1.85 -1.36 -10.08
CA THR A 215 -0.93 -1.54 -11.21
C THR A 215 -1.21 -2.85 -11.95
N ALA A 216 -1.33 -3.98 -11.24
CA ALA A 216 -1.61 -5.28 -11.83
C ALA A 216 -2.98 -5.33 -12.54
N GLY A 217 -3.98 -4.63 -12.00
CA GLY A 217 -5.30 -4.48 -12.60
C GLY A 217 -5.38 -3.44 -13.72
N GLY A 218 -4.26 -2.82 -14.10
CA GLY A 218 -4.16 -1.92 -15.25
C GLY A 218 -4.70 -0.51 -15.06
N LEU A 219 -5.10 -0.13 -13.84
CA LEU A 219 -5.52 1.25 -13.55
C LEU A 219 -4.33 2.20 -13.64
N ASP A 220 -3.22 1.84 -13.00
CA ASP A 220 -1.94 2.57 -13.09
C ASP A 220 -0.91 1.71 -13.83
N PRO A 221 -0.86 1.74 -15.17
CA PRO A 221 0.14 0.99 -15.94
C PRO A 221 1.58 1.52 -15.72
N THR A 222 1.73 2.74 -15.19
CA THR A 222 3.05 3.33 -14.92
C THR A 222 3.68 2.82 -13.62
N GLY A 223 2.86 2.37 -12.66
CA GLY A 223 3.30 1.87 -11.35
C GLY A 223 3.85 2.96 -10.43
N SER A 224 3.58 4.21 -10.75
CA SER A 224 4.18 5.39 -10.13
C SER A 224 3.18 6.27 -9.38
N VAL A 225 1.87 5.99 -9.44
CA VAL A 225 0.86 6.76 -8.68
C VAL A 225 1.18 6.68 -7.18
N LEU A 226 0.96 7.79 -6.46
CA LEU A 226 1.34 7.96 -5.04
C LEU A 226 0.15 8.21 -4.11
N PRO A 227 -0.79 7.26 -3.94
CA PRO A 227 -1.90 7.44 -3.00
C PRO A 227 -1.41 7.58 -1.55
N GLU A 228 -0.27 6.99 -1.22
CA GLU A 228 0.33 7.05 0.13
C GLU A 228 0.67 8.49 0.54
N VAL A 229 1.11 9.32 -0.40
CA VAL A 229 1.38 10.75 -0.16
C VAL A 229 0.08 11.50 0.13
N ALA A 230 -1.00 11.19 -0.59
CA ALA A 230 -2.32 11.79 -0.35
C ALA A 230 -2.87 11.39 1.04
N TRP A 231 -2.75 10.11 1.42
CA TRP A 231 -3.15 9.65 2.75
C TRP A 231 -2.28 10.24 3.86
N ALA A 232 -0.96 10.37 3.64
CA ALA A 232 -0.04 10.98 4.60
C ALA A 232 -0.29 12.48 4.79
N ALA A 233 -0.80 13.19 3.78
CA ALA A 233 -1.20 14.59 3.88
C ALA A 233 -2.48 14.79 4.71
N ALA A 234 -3.34 13.77 4.79
CA ALA A 234 -4.63 13.80 5.48
C ALA A 234 -4.86 12.53 6.33
N PRO A 235 -3.99 12.24 7.32
CA PRO A 235 -3.98 10.93 8.00
C PRO A 235 -5.24 10.70 8.84
N GLN A 236 -5.82 11.74 9.42
CA GLN A 236 -7.05 11.63 10.21
C GLN A 236 -8.25 11.30 9.33
N GLN A 237 -8.34 11.91 8.14
CA GLN A 237 -9.37 11.63 7.16
C GLN A 237 -9.25 10.21 6.62
N TYR A 238 -8.02 9.77 6.35
CA TYR A 238 -7.71 8.39 5.95
C TYR A 238 -8.17 7.37 7.00
N VAL A 239 -7.80 7.56 8.27
CA VAL A 239 -8.22 6.68 9.38
C VAL A 239 -9.74 6.73 9.58
N ALA A 240 -10.36 7.91 9.52
CA ALA A 240 -11.81 8.05 9.67
C ALA A 240 -12.58 7.34 8.54
N ALA A 241 -12.09 7.40 7.31
CA ALA A 241 -12.68 6.68 6.18
C ALA A 241 -12.58 5.14 6.38
N ALA A 242 -11.41 4.64 6.80
CA ALA A 242 -11.23 3.23 7.13
C ALA A 242 -12.08 2.79 8.32
N ALA A 243 -12.25 3.63 9.33
CA ALA A 243 -13.13 3.35 10.48
C ALA A 243 -14.59 3.29 10.04
N GLY A 244 -15.01 4.20 9.15
CA GLY A 244 -16.33 4.19 8.53
C GLY A 244 -16.59 2.91 7.75
N TYR A 245 -15.61 2.43 6.99
CA TYR A 245 -15.69 1.14 6.32
C TYR A 245 -15.89 -0.02 7.30
N ALA A 246 -15.12 -0.04 8.39
CA ALA A 246 -15.15 -1.12 9.38
C ALA A 246 -16.51 -1.30 10.07
N THR A 247 -17.39 -0.29 10.03
CA THR A 247 -18.76 -0.42 10.54
C THR A 247 -19.67 -1.25 9.63
N GLY A 248 -19.24 -1.60 8.42
CA GLY A 248 -20.01 -2.37 7.43
C GLY A 248 -21.22 -1.64 6.85
N ARG A 249 -21.37 -0.34 7.11
CA ARG A 249 -22.52 0.44 6.64
C ARG A 249 -22.30 0.93 5.20
N PRO A 250 -23.35 0.96 4.36
CA PRO A 250 -23.24 1.41 2.96
C PRO A 250 -22.59 2.80 2.82
N GLU A 251 -22.92 3.77 3.69
CA GLU A 251 -22.34 5.11 3.63
C GLU A 251 -20.84 5.11 3.98
N GLY A 252 -20.43 4.24 4.89
CA GLY A 252 -19.03 4.07 5.28
C GLY A 252 -18.19 3.48 4.14
N VAL A 253 -18.75 2.47 3.47
CA VAL A 253 -18.16 1.88 2.25
C VAL A 253 -18.05 2.91 1.13
N ALA A 254 -19.11 3.69 0.87
CA ALA A 254 -19.11 4.70 -0.17
C ALA A 254 -18.01 5.76 0.07
N ARG A 255 -17.93 6.29 1.30
CA ARG A 255 -16.87 7.24 1.68
C ARG A 255 -15.46 6.66 1.52
N TRP A 256 -15.26 5.40 1.85
CA TRP A 256 -13.98 4.73 1.66
C TRP A 256 -13.59 4.62 0.18
N LEU A 257 -14.54 4.24 -0.69
CA LEU A 257 -14.32 4.16 -2.13
C LEU A 257 -13.98 5.54 -2.72
N THR A 258 -14.70 6.59 -2.31
CA THR A 258 -14.39 7.98 -2.69
C THR A 258 -13.00 8.40 -2.23
N ALA A 259 -12.65 8.12 -0.97
CA ALA A 259 -11.32 8.44 -0.43
C ALA A 259 -10.20 7.72 -1.20
N CYS A 260 -10.41 6.48 -1.65
CA CYS A 260 -9.46 5.76 -2.48
C CYS A 260 -9.33 6.36 -3.89
N SER A 261 -10.45 6.71 -4.55
CA SER A 261 -10.39 7.36 -5.87
C SER A 261 -9.70 8.72 -5.80
N ASP A 262 -10.00 9.51 -4.77
CA ASP A 262 -9.42 10.85 -4.61
C ASP A 262 -7.92 10.77 -4.32
N ALA A 263 -7.50 9.79 -3.51
CA ALA A 263 -6.09 9.52 -3.27
C ALA A 263 -5.35 9.07 -4.54
N VAL A 264 -5.97 8.29 -5.43
CA VAL A 264 -5.38 7.92 -6.72
C VAL A 264 -5.25 9.15 -7.64
N VAL A 265 -6.27 9.99 -7.72
CA VAL A 265 -6.23 11.23 -8.52
C VAL A 265 -5.13 12.18 -8.01
N ALA A 266 -5.09 12.44 -6.70
CA ALA A 266 -4.05 13.25 -6.09
C ALA A 266 -2.66 12.62 -6.24
N GLY A 267 -2.57 11.30 -6.10
CA GLY A 267 -1.34 10.53 -6.27
C GLY A 267 -0.81 10.56 -7.70
N ALA A 268 -1.67 10.64 -8.71
CA ALA A 268 -1.27 10.79 -10.11
C ALA A 268 -0.66 12.19 -10.36
N ALA A 269 -1.22 13.23 -9.72
CA ALA A 269 -0.65 14.57 -9.78
C ALA A 269 0.73 14.64 -9.10
N GLU A 270 0.93 13.95 -7.98
CA GLU A 270 2.26 13.83 -7.36
C GLU A 270 3.23 13.05 -8.24
N ALA A 271 2.81 11.93 -8.82
CA ALA A 271 3.62 11.15 -9.75
C ALA A 271 4.06 11.96 -10.98
N ARG A 272 3.23 12.90 -11.44
CA ARG A 272 3.61 13.86 -12.48
C ARG A 272 4.75 14.76 -12.05
N ARG A 273 4.75 15.28 -10.81
CA ARG A 273 5.86 16.09 -10.27
C ARG A 273 7.16 15.29 -10.17
N VAL A 274 7.06 14.02 -9.79
CA VAL A 274 8.21 13.09 -9.81
C VAL A 274 8.72 12.91 -11.23
N ALA A 275 7.81 12.69 -12.19
CA ALA A 275 8.15 12.54 -13.59
C ALA A 275 8.83 13.79 -14.18
N ASP A 276 8.33 14.99 -13.84
CA ASP A 276 8.93 16.28 -14.18
C ASP A 276 10.36 16.37 -13.61
N GLY A 277 10.53 16.10 -12.30
CA GLY A 277 11.83 16.16 -11.64
C GLY A 277 12.85 15.13 -12.16
N VAL A 278 12.40 13.93 -12.52
CA VAL A 278 13.25 12.95 -13.20
C VAL A 278 13.69 13.52 -14.55
N LEU A 279 12.75 13.99 -15.37
CA LEU A 279 13.04 14.50 -16.72
C LEU A 279 14.08 15.63 -16.70
N THR A 280 13.99 16.55 -15.73
CA THR A 280 14.92 17.69 -15.57
C THR A 280 16.15 17.37 -14.73
N ALA A 281 16.28 16.13 -14.21
CA ALA A 281 17.33 15.74 -13.25
C ALA A 281 17.36 16.59 -11.98
N THR A 282 16.20 17.07 -11.54
CA THR A 282 16.00 17.84 -10.30
C THR A 282 14.88 17.19 -9.49
N LEU A 283 15.20 16.10 -8.79
CA LEU A 283 14.22 15.42 -7.95
C LEU A 283 13.78 16.34 -6.80
N PRO A 284 12.46 16.52 -6.56
CA PRO A 284 12.00 17.30 -5.43
C PRO A 284 12.43 16.64 -4.12
N THR A 285 12.62 17.43 -3.07
CA THR A 285 12.83 16.93 -1.70
C THR A 285 11.53 16.50 -1.06
#